data_AF-A0A839GJ02-F1
#
_entry.id   AF-A0A839GJ02-F1
#
_cell.length_a   1.000
_cell.length_b   1.000
_cell.length_c   1.000
_cell.angle_alpha   90.00
_cell.angle_beta   90.00
_cell.angle_gamma   90.00
#
_symmetry.space_group_name_H-M   'P 1'
#
loop_
_entity.id
_entity.type
_entity.pdbx_description
1 polymer ?
#
loop_
_entity_poly.entity_id
_entity_poly.type
_entity_poly.pdbx_seq_one_letter_code
_entity_poly.pdbx_strand_id
1 'polypeptide(L)'
;MKHFLLCMGVTLCVTVSALAQPPTAPRRNVRLKPIGKDSVNFAYDQDYYLIEDSCAQIIRQAHYNFKQRKFFGKFRDVSAQERELVLAEGTFTPEGLKTGPFLYRNLNGSLRAKGDFQEDRFTGRWELYDDNGKPQLVFEALPAGVKILEAWDAEGKHTVQNGAGTYSESNGAIKWTGKLLNGTPEGYWKGSRQNDRSDAILISETFKKGAFVKGSGPTGDYKDASRLKLVGENLFPFLNAEKVRLSRVPCNGTARKRYQSAQYKYGNASFSEEIKNNVRAFLSTVDLKIYENELELEGEVNENGRVVRLRSNNAFDMKIVSGLSKALERLPSLEPPLADGKPVTQKIVFHFTFSQGGYRFTYRFLPMAPSN
;
A
#
# COMPACT_ATOMS: atom_id res chain seq x y z
N MET A 1 -90.86 -3.70 0.43
CA MET A 1 -89.50 -3.15 0.23
C MET A 1 -88.58 -3.78 1.26
N LYS A 2 -87.81 -4.79 0.87
CA LYS A 2 -86.79 -5.47 1.70
C LYS A 2 -85.44 -5.06 1.13
N HIS A 3 -84.65 -4.29 1.86
CA HIS A 3 -83.30 -3.93 1.46
C HIS A 3 -82.31 -5.02 1.91
N PHE A 4 -81.66 -5.62 0.92
CA PHE A 4 -80.59 -6.62 1.06
C PHE A 4 -79.26 -5.84 1.15
N LEU A 5 -78.63 -5.80 2.32
CA LEU A 5 -77.27 -5.25 2.46
C LEU A 5 -76.26 -6.33 2.04
N LEU A 6 -75.60 -6.09 0.91
CA LEU A 6 -74.50 -6.89 0.38
C LEU A 6 -73.21 -6.51 1.13
N CYS A 7 -72.71 -7.38 2.00
CA CYS A 7 -71.41 -7.21 2.65
C CYS A 7 -70.30 -7.72 1.71
N MET A 8 -69.58 -6.80 1.07
CA MET A 8 -68.39 -7.10 0.26
C MET A 8 -67.18 -7.23 1.18
N GLY A 9 -66.70 -8.46 1.41
CA GLY A 9 -65.45 -8.72 2.11
C GLY A 9 -64.25 -8.41 1.21
N VAL A 10 -63.46 -7.40 1.59
CA VAL A 10 -62.19 -7.07 0.93
C VAL A 10 -61.09 -7.93 1.57
N THR A 11 -60.60 -8.93 0.83
CA THR A 11 -59.46 -9.75 1.25
C THR A 11 -58.16 -8.99 0.97
N LEU A 12 -57.57 -8.41 2.02
CA LEU A 12 -56.29 -7.72 1.96
C LEU A 12 -55.15 -8.76 1.90
N CYS A 13 -54.61 -9.01 0.71
CA CYS A 13 -53.45 -9.87 0.52
C CYS A 13 -52.18 -9.08 0.94
N VAL A 14 -51.71 -9.27 2.17
CA VAL A 14 -50.43 -8.71 2.62
C VAL A 14 -49.30 -9.62 2.13
N THR A 15 -48.61 -9.21 1.07
CA THR A 15 -47.37 -9.84 0.65
C THR A 15 -46.26 -9.44 1.61
N VAL A 16 -45.87 -10.36 2.50
CA VAL A 16 -44.65 -10.20 3.30
C VAL A 16 -43.48 -10.39 2.34
N SER A 17 -42.90 -9.28 1.87
CA SER A 17 -41.60 -9.31 1.20
C SER A 17 -40.55 -9.72 2.23
N ALA A 18 -40.14 -10.99 2.18
CA ALA A 18 -38.97 -11.45 2.92
C ALA A 18 -37.75 -10.66 2.41
N LEU A 19 -37.27 -9.71 3.20
CA LEU A 19 -35.99 -9.07 2.96
C LEU A 19 -34.93 -10.16 3.06
N ALA A 20 -34.39 -10.57 1.91
CA ALA A 20 -33.25 -11.46 1.86
C ALA A 20 -32.11 -10.80 2.64
N GLN A 21 -31.72 -11.42 3.76
CA GLN A 21 -30.53 -11.01 4.48
C GLN A 21 -29.34 -11.08 3.52
N PRO A 22 -28.42 -10.09 3.52
CA PRO A 22 -27.22 -10.18 2.71
C PRO A 22 -26.51 -11.50 3.04
N PRO A 23 -26.00 -12.24 2.05
CA PRO A 23 -25.37 -13.53 2.29
C PRO A 23 -24.29 -13.33 3.36
N THR A 24 -24.49 -13.95 4.52
CA THR A 24 -23.50 -13.96 5.59
C THR A 24 -22.21 -14.44 4.98
N ALA A 25 -21.14 -13.63 5.07
CA ALA A 25 -19.84 -14.01 4.55
C ALA A 25 -19.51 -15.44 5.04
N PRO A 26 -19.07 -16.34 4.15
CA PRO A 26 -18.89 -17.75 4.51
C PRO A 26 -17.98 -17.85 5.73
N ARG A 27 -18.42 -18.60 6.74
CA ARG A 27 -17.64 -18.82 7.95
C ARG A 27 -16.31 -19.46 7.56
N ARG A 28 -15.22 -18.73 7.77
CA ARG A 28 -13.86 -19.21 7.50
C ARG A 28 -13.49 -20.31 8.49
N ASN A 29 -13.04 -21.45 7.97
CA ASN A 29 -12.72 -22.63 8.76
C ASN A 29 -11.21 -22.86 8.78
N VAL A 30 -10.50 -21.95 9.45
CA VAL A 30 -9.06 -22.06 9.69
C VAL A 30 -8.82 -22.92 10.92
N ARG A 31 -8.09 -24.04 10.76
CA ARG A 31 -7.83 -24.99 11.83
C ARG A 31 -6.34 -25.05 12.12
N LEU A 32 -5.99 -25.12 13.40
CA LEU A 32 -4.64 -25.44 13.84
C LEU A 32 -4.59 -26.94 14.08
N LYS A 33 -3.61 -27.64 13.51
CA LYS A 33 -3.51 -29.10 13.56
C LYS A 33 -2.45 -29.51 14.58
N PRO A 34 -2.83 -30.00 15.77
CA PRO A 34 -1.87 -30.60 16.70
C PRO A 34 -1.27 -31.85 16.08
N ILE A 35 0.04 -32.01 16.22
CA ILE A 35 0.78 -33.23 15.82
C ILE A 35 1.30 -33.95 17.07
N GLY A 36 1.50 -33.19 18.16
CA GLY A 36 1.88 -33.69 19.47
C GLY A 36 1.28 -32.81 20.56
N LYS A 37 1.76 -32.97 21.80
CA LYS A 37 1.29 -32.18 22.95
C LYS A 37 1.49 -30.67 22.76
N ASP A 38 2.60 -30.27 22.16
CA ASP A 38 2.97 -28.88 21.91
C ASP A 38 3.37 -28.59 20.45
N SER A 39 3.56 -29.61 19.62
CA SER A 39 3.83 -29.48 18.18
C SER A 39 2.55 -29.24 17.39
N VAL A 40 2.56 -28.20 16.54
CA VAL A 40 1.38 -27.74 15.78
C VAL A 40 1.78 -27.39 14.36
N ASN A 41 0.91 -27.74 13.41
CA ASN A 41 0.93 -27.24 12.04
C ASN A 41 0.04 -26.00 11.90
N PHE A 42 0.62 -24.93 11.36
CA PHE A 42 -0.10 -23.72 10.96
C PHE A 42 -0.08 -23.58 9.45
N ALA A 43 -1.26 -23.40 8.85
CA ALA A 43 -1.43 -23.16 7.42
C ALA A 43 -1.37 -21.66 7.11
N TYR A 44 -0.45 -21.28 6.23
CA TYR A 44 -0.19 -19.89 5.84
C TYR A 44 -0.30 -19.70 4.32
N ASP A 45 -0.75 -18.51 3.92
CA ASP A 45 -0.58 -18.02 2.55
C ASP A 45 0.87 -17.54 2.30
N GLN A 46 1.18 -17.12 1.07
CA GLN A 46 2.51 -16.63 0.66
C GLN A 46 3.02 -15.43 1.46
N ASP A 47 2.11 -14.66 2.08
CA ASP A 47 2.43 -13.48 2.88
C ASP A 47 2.49 -13.80 4.39
N TYR A 48 2.46 -15.09 4.75
CA TYR A 48 2.49 -15.62 6.11
C TYR A 48 1.28 -15.22 6.98
N TYR A 49 0.08 -15.11 6.38
CA TYR A 49 -1.18 -15.00 7.12
C TYR A 49 -1.93 -16.33 7.17
N LEU A 50 -2.57 -16.61 8.30
CA LEU A 50 -3.31 -17.83 8.51
C LEU A 50 -4.43 -17.99 7.48
N ILE A 51 -4.47 -19.15 6.84
CA ILE A 51 -5.45 -19.49 5.81
C ILE A 51 -5.98 -20.91 6.02
N GLU A 52 -7.09 -21.22 5.38
CA GLU A 52 -7.63 -22.57 5.34
C GLU A 52 -6.62 -23.54 4.73
N ASP A 53 -6.48 -24.74 5.31
CA ASP A 53 -5.47 -25.74 4.91
C ASP A 53 -5.45 -26.06 3.42
N SER A 54 -6.63 -26.05 2.78
CA SER A 54 -6.79 -26.33 1.34
C SER A 54 -6.15 -25.28 0.44
N CYS A 55 -5.90 -24.08 0.96
CA CYS A 55 -5.29 -22.96 0.25
C CYS A 55 -3.90 -22.61 0.81
N ALA A 56 -3.37 -23.40 1.74
CA ALA A 56 -2.05 -23.17 2.28
C ALA A 56 -0.99 -23.21 1.16
N GLN A 57 -0.08 -22.25 1.16
CA GLN A 57 1.15 -22.30 0.37
C GLN A 57 2.35 -22.67 1.25
N ILE A 58 2.24 -22.37 2.54
CA ILE A 58 3.28 -22.59 3.54
C ILE A 58 2.65 -23.33 4.72
N ILE A 59 3.36 -24.33 5.26
CA ILE A 59 3.00 -24.95 6.55
C ILE A 59 4.14 -24.76 7.53
N ARG A 60 3.87 -24.06 8.63
CA ARG A 60 4.78 -23.96 9.78
C ARG A 60 4.58 -25.16 10.69
N GLN A 61 5.65 -25.91 10.89
CA GLN A 61 5.82 -26.93 11.90
C GLN A 61 6.58 -26.30 13.07
N ALA A 62 5.94 -26.15 14.23
CA ALA A 62 6.57 -25.51 15.39
C ALA A 62 6.00 -26.01 16.71
N HIS A 63 6.72 -25.77 17.81
CA HIS A 63 6.14 -25.87 19.14
C HIS A 63 5.46 -24.54 19.52
N TYR A 64 4.27 -24.64 20.11
CA TYR A 64 3.46 -23.47 20.42
C TYR A 64 2.75 -23.58 21.78
N ASN A 65 2.98 -22.59 22.64
CA ASN A 65 2.26 -22.44 23.89
C ASN A 65 0.98 -21.63 23.66
N PHE A 66 -0.17 -22.29 23.65
CA PHE A 66 -1.47 -21.65 23.41
C PHE A 66 -1.90 -20.67 24.50
N LYS A 67 -1.48 -20.89 25.76
CA LYS A 67 -1.83 -20.00 26.89
C LYS A 67 -1.08 -18.68 26.78
N GLN A 68 0.21 -18.75 26.48
CA GLN A 68 1.08 -17.58 26.34
C GLN A 68 1.04 -16.99 24.93
N ARG A 69 0.51 -17.73 23.96
CA ARG A 69 0.48 -17.42 22.52
C ARG A 69 1.87 -17.17 21.95
N LYS A 70 2.80 -18.08 22.24
CA LYS A 70 4.21 -17.97 21.89
C LYS A 70 4.73 -19.24 21.25
N PHE A 71 5.54 -19.09 20.21
CA PHE A 71 6.38 -20.16 19.68
C PHE A 71 7.57 -20.39 20.61
N PHE A 72 8.07 -21.62 20.66
CA PHE A 72 9.31 -21.96 21.39
C PHE A 72 10.05 -23.08 20.67
N GLY A 73 11.35 -23.23 20.92
CA GLY A 73 12.17 -24.24 20.27
C GLY A 73 12.32 -24.02 18.76
N LYS A 74 12.67 -25.09 18.05
CA LYS A 74 12.87 -25.03 16.59
C LYS A 74 11.53 -24.95 15.86
N PHE A 75 11.50 -24.18 14.77
CA PHE A 75 10.43 -24.24 13.79
C PHE A 75 10.99 -24.50 12.40
N ARG A 76 10.11 -25.00 11.53
CA ARG A 76 10.35 -25.14 10.10
C ARG A 76 9.10 -24.76 9.34
N ASP A 77 9.25 -23.91 8.34
CA ASP A 77 8.23 -23.62 7.36
C ASP A 77 8.54 -24.41 6.09
N VAL A 78 7.58 -25.19 5.60
CA VAL A 78 7.71 -26.00 4.37
C VAL A 78 6.68 -25.59 3.32
N SER A 79 6.98 -25.83 2.05
CA SER A 79 5.99 -25.66 0.99
C SER A 79 4.81 -26.61 1.21
N ALA A 80 3.61 -26.10 0.96
CA ALA A 80 2.40 -26.91 1.02
C ALA A 80 2.32 -27.94 -0.12
N GLN A 81 2.89 -27.59 -1.27
CA GLN A 81 2.95 -28.42 -2.47
C GLN A 81 4.09 -29.43 -2.41
N GLU A 82 5.26 -29.02 -1.91
CA GLU A 82 6.48 -29.82 -1.87
C GLU A 82 7.02 -29.87 -0.43
N ARG A 83 6.60 -30.88 0.35
CA ARG A 83 6.84 -30.93 1.81
C ARG A 83 8.31 -30.96 2.24
N GLU A 84 9.19 -31.42 1.36
CA GLU A 84 10.63 -31.47 1.59
C GLU A 84 11.31 -30.11 1.33
N LEU A 85 10.64 -29.18 0.63
CA LEU A 85 11.15 -27.84 0.40
C LEU A 85 10.99 -26.99 1.66
N VAL A 86 12.08 -26.83 2.41
CA VAL A 86 12.16 -25.90 3.55
C VAL A 86 12.21 -24.47 3.03
N LEU A 87 11.26 -23.65 3.49
CA LEU A 87 11.10 -22.25 3.14
C LEU A 87 11.63 -21.31 4.22
N ALA A 88 11.51 -21.69 5.50
CA ALA A 88 12.18 -20.98 6.58
C ALA A 88 12.48 -21.91 7.74
N GLU A 89 13.49 -21.57 8.53
CA GLU A 89 13.81 -22.24 9.78
C GLU A 89 14.49 -21.28 10.74
N GLY A 90 14.36 -21.59 12.03
CA GLY A 90 14.95 -20.81 13.11
C GLY A 90 14.58 -21.40 14.47
N THR A 91 14.98 -20.69 15.52
CA THR A 91 14.77 -21.12 16.91
C THR A 91 14.23 -19.98 17.76
N PHE A 92 13.29 -20.33 18.63
CA PHE A 92 12.77 -19.45 19.69
C PHE A 92 13.25 -19.95 21.06
N THR A 93 13.53 -19.02 21.99
CA THR A 93 13.76 -19.35 23.39
C THR A 93 12.46 -19.85 24.06
N PRO A 94 12.51 -20.43 25.27
CA PRO A 94 11.30 -20.78 26.03
C PRO A 94 10.35 -19.58 26.28
N GLU A 95 10.89 -18.36 26.31
CA GLU A 95 10.14 -17.10 26.46
C GLU A 95 9.58 -16.58 25.12
N GLY A 96 9.85 -17.28 24.03
CA GLY A 96 9.36 -16.99 22.68
C GLY A 96 10.15 -15.93 21.92
N LEU A 97 11.40 -15.67 22.30
CA LEU A 97 12.27 -14.72 21.62
C LEU A 97 13.08 -15.42 20.52
N LYS A 98 13.23 -14.82 19.34
CA LYS A 98 14.09 -15.37 18.27
C LYS A 98 15.55 -15.41 18.72
N THR A 99 16.24 -16.50 18.42
CA THR A 99 17.65 -16.70 18.76
C THR A 99 18.37 -17.59 17.75
N GLY A 100 19.65 -17.31 17.53
CA GLY A 100 20.52 -18.09 16.65
C GLY A 100 20.23 -17.87 15.15
N PRO A 101 20.65 -18.80 14.29
CA PRO A 101 20.58 -18.63 12.85
C PRO A 101 19.13 -18.76 12.35
N PHE A 102 18.80 -17.89 11.41
CA PHE A 102 17.54 -17.89 10.66
C PHE A 102 17.84 -17.95 9.17
N LEU A 103 17.04 -18.76 8.48
CA LEU A 103 17.08 -18.95 7.04
C LEU A 103 15.68 -18.71 6.49
N TYR A 104 15.58 -18.00 5.36
CA TYR A 104 14.33 -17.76 4.66
C TYR A 104 14.54 -17.84 3.14
N ARG A 105 13.62 -18.49 2.44
CA ARG A 105 13.59 -18.75 1.00
C ARG A 105 12.24 -18.36 0.41
N ASN A 106 12.26 -18.01 -0.87
CA ASN A 106 11.04 -17.81 -1.65
C ASN A 106 10.32 -19.15 -1.89
N LEU A 107 9.06 -19.11 -2.32
CA LEU A 107 8.27 -20.32 -2.60
C LEU A 107 8.90 -21.23 -3.66
N ASN A 108 9.75 -20.69 -4.54
CA ASN A 108 10.53 -21.45 -5.52
C ASN A 108 11.84 -22.06 -4.96
N GLY A 109 12.12 -21.90 -3.66
CA GLY A 109 13.31 -22.42 -2.98
C GLY A 109 14.57 -21.55 -3.04
N SER A 110 14.57 -20.47 -3.84
CA SER A 110 15.69 -19.53 -3.88
C SER A 110 15.89 -18.84 -2.53
N LEU A 111 17.14 -18.63 -2.14
CA LEU A 111 17.48 -17.95 -0.88
C LEU A 111 16.95 -16.51 -0.92
N ARG A 112 16.27 -16.10 0.15
CA ARG A 112 15.66 -14.76 0.29
C ARG A 112 16.32 -13.96 1.41
N ALA A 113 16.57 -14.57 2.56
CA ALA A 113 17.31 -13.94 3.64
C ALA A 113 18.04 -14.98 4.50
N LYS A 114 19.16 -14.57 5.09
CA LYS A 114 19.83 -15.32 6.17
C LYS A 114 20.55 -14.37 7.12
N GLY A 115 20.66 -14.79 8.37
CA GLY A 115 21.42 -14.10 9.41
C GLY A 115 21.03 -14.63 10.79
N ASP A 116 21.39 -13.90 11.83
CA ASP A 116 21.20 -14.34 13.21
C ASP A 116 20.29 -13.39 13.99
N PHE A 117 19.58 -13.96 14.96
CA PHE A 117 18.87 -13.22 16.00
C PHE A 117 19.50 -13.44 17.37
N GLN A 118 19.40 -12.43 18.21
CA GLN A 118 19.66 -12.51 19.64
C GLN A 118 18.56 -11.75 20.39
N GLU A 119 17.70 -12.50 21.09
CA GLU A 119 16.57 -11.96 21.85
C GLU A 119 15.68 -11.04 21.00
N ASP A 120 15.13 -11.58 19.89
CA ASP A 120 14.30 -10.87 18.91
C ASP A 120 14.99 -9.74 18.12
N ARG A 121 16.26 -9.41 18.41
CA ARG A 121 17.03 -8.42 17.65
C ARG A 121 17.87 -9.11 16.59
N PHE A 122 17.92 -8.54 15.39
CA PHE A 122 18.94 -8.89 14.41
C PHE A 122 20.33 -8.74 15.04
N THR A 123 21.24 -9.67 14.76
CA THR A 123 22.64 -9.59 15.18
C THR A 123 23.56 -10.04 14.05
N GLY A 124 24.77 -9.48 14.01
CA GLY A 124 25.78 -9.83 13.03
C GLY A 124 25.37 -9.47 11.60
N ARG A 125 25.90 -10.22 10.64
CA ARG A 125 25.71 -9.96 9.22
C ARG A 125 24.44 -10.61 8.69
N TRP A 126 23.64 -9.81 7.97
CA TRP A 126 22.45 -10.25 7.27
C TRP A 126 22.60 -10.07 5.77
N GLU A 127 22.14 -11.07 5.01
CA GLU A 127 22.19 -11.10 3.55
C GLU A 127 20.80 -11.36 3.00
N LEU A 128 20.31 -10.46 2.16
CA LEU A 128 18.99 -10.50 1.53
C LEU A 128 19.14 -10.52 0.01
N TYR A 129 18.22 -11.22 -0.63
CA TYR A 129 18.22 -11.47 -2.07
C TYR A 129 16.83 -11.22 -2.67
N ASP A 130 16.76 -10.92 -3.96
CA ASP A 130 15.50 -10.76 -4.69
C ASP A 130 14.79 -12.11 -4.93
N ASP A 131 13.67 -12.10 -5.67
CA ASP A 131 12.86 -13.30 -5.93
C ASP A 131 13.57 -14.30 -6.86
N ASN A 132 14.64 -13.85 -7.53
CA ASN A 132 15.50 -14.62 -8.43
C ASN A 132 16.81 -15.05 -7.76
N GLY A 133 17.01 -14.74 -6.47
CA GLY A 133 18.22 -15.04 -5.72
C GLY A 133 19.40 -14.10 -5.98
N LYS A 134 19.19 -12.93 -6.60
CA LYS A 134 20.23 -11.90 -6.77
C LYS A 134 20.39 -11.09 -5.49
N PRO A 135 21.60 -10.64 -5.11
CA PRO A 135 21.80 -9.78 -3.95
C PRO A 135 20.93 -8.52 -3.98
N GLN A 136 20.27 -8.22 -2.87
CA GLN A 136 19.39 -7.05 -2.73
C GLN A 136 19.91 -6.10 -1.64
N LEU A 137 20.30 -6.65 -0.49
CA LEU A 137 20.75 -5.88 0.66
C LEU A 137 21.70 -6.72 1.51
N VAL A 138 22.78 -6.10 1.96
CA VAL A 138 23.64 -6.64 3.00
C VAL A 138 23.76 -5.60 4.09
N PHE A 139 23.51 -6.00 5.33
CA PHE A 139 23.70 -5.12 6.48
C PHE A 139 24.35 -5.85 7.65
N GLU A 140 24.90 -5.07 8.56
CA GLU A 140 25.42 -5.52 9.84
C GLU A 140 24.56 -4.95 10.95
N ALA A 141 23.95 -5.83 11.74
CA ALA A 141 23.21 -5.48 12.94
C ALA A 141 24.15 -5.45 14.14
N LEU A 142 24.22 -4.28 14.77
CA LEU A 142 25.03 -3.97 15.94
C LEU A 142 24.12 -3.69 17.13
N PRO A 143 24.62 -3.77 18.38
CA PRO A 143 23.81 -3.43 19.56
C PRO A 143 23.18 -2.03 19.50
N ALA A 144 23.85 -1.07 18.86
CA ALA A 144 23.43 0.33 18.77
C ALA A 144 22.62 0.66 17.50
N GLY A 145 22.37 -0.29 16.60
CA GLY A 145 21.65 -0.04 15.35
C GLY A 145 22.12 -0.91 14.19
N VAL A 146 21.91 -0.44 12.96
CA VAL A 146 22.28 -1.18 11.75
C VAL A 146 23.20 -0.35 10.87
N LYS A 147 24.21 -0.99 10.28
CA LYS A 147 25.00 -0.45 9.18
C LYS A 147 24.63 -1.15 7.87
N ILE A 148 24.23 -0.40 6.87
CA ILE A 148 24.06 -0.93 5.51
C ILE A 148 25.44 -1.05 4.88
N LEU A 149 25.77 -2.23 4.34
CA LEU A 149 27.07 -2.49 3.72
C LEU A 149 26.96 -2.43 2.20
N GLU A 150 25.96 -3.11 1.63
CA GLU A 150 25.73 -3.16 0.19
C GLU A 150 24.23 -3.08 -0.09
N ALA A 151 23.84 -2.43 -1.18
CA ALA A 151 22.46 -2.40 -1.64
C ALA A 151 22.40 -2.28 -3.16
N TRP A 152 21.42 -2.95 -3.76
CA TRP A 152 21.19 -2.98 -5.21
C TRP A 152 19.78 -2.50 -5.54
N ASP A 153 19.60 -1.87 -6.70
CA ASP A 153 18.28 -1.61 -7.25
C ASP A 153 17.68 -2.84 -7.96
N ALA A 154 16.46 -2.70 -8.49
CA ALA A 154 15.74 -3.81 -9.14
C ALA A 154 16.42 -4.30 -10.42
N GLU A 155 17.22 -3.45 -11.06
CA GLU A 155 18.03 -3.76 -12.24
C GLU A 155 19.36 -4.43 -11.87
N GLY A 156 19.70 -4.51 -10.58
CA GLY A 156 20.92 -5.12 -10.06
C GLY A 156 22.13 -4.18 -10.07
N LYS A 157 21.93 -2.87 -10.20
CA LYS A 157 22.99 -1.87 -10.08
C LYS A 157 23.22 -1.53 -8.61
N HIS A 158 24.49 -1.43 -8.22
CA HIS A 158 24.86 -0.98 -6.87
C HIS A 158 24.37 0.46 -6.63
N THR A 159 23.60 0.61 -5.56
CA THR A 159 23.17 1.92 -5.03
C THR A 159 23.95 2.31 -3.78
N VAL A 160 24.44 1.30 -3.04
CA VAL A 160 25.35 1.43 -1.91
C VAL A 160 26.47 0.39 -2.08
N GLN A 161 27.71 0.84 -1.93
CA GLN A 161 28.91 0.00 -1.97
C GLN A 161 29.83 0.36 -0.81
N ASN A 162 30.30 -0.63 -0.05
CA ASN A 162 31.11 -0.43 1.16
C ASN A 162 30.48 0.61 2.13
N GLY A 163 29.15 0.59 2.25
CA GLY A 163 28.38 1.49 3.11
C GLY A 163 28.29 2.94 2.64
N ALA A 164 28.73 3.26 1.42
CA ALA A 164 28.59 4.60 0.84
C ALA A 164 27.67 4.56 -0.39
N GLY A 165 26.74 5.51 -0.48
CA GLY A 165 25.86 5.62 -1.65
C GLY A 165 24.49 6.22 -1.33
N THR A 166 23.55 6.05 -2.26
CA THR A 166 22.16 6.48 -2.07
C THR A 166 21.34 5.26 -1.67
N TYR A 167 20.65 5.35 -0.55
CA TYR A 167 19.80 4.27 -0.05
C TYR A 167 18.34 4.69 -0.03
N SER A 168 17.45 3.74 -0.30
CA SER A 168 16.01 3.93 -0.15
C SER A 168 15.40 2.77 0.60
N GLU A 169 14.56 3.07 1.59
CA GLU A 169 13.82 2.08 2.38
C GLU A 169 12.35 2.47 2.45
N SER A 170 11.46 1.49 2.31
CA SER A 170 10.01 1.66 2.39
C SER A 170 9.44 0.94 3.61
N ASN A 171 9.38 1.65 4.74
CA ASN A 171 8.80 1.11 5.97
C ASN A 171 7.34 1.53 6.10
N GLY A 172 6.43 0.62 5.75
CA GLY A 172 4.99 0.91 5.76
C GLY A 172 4.66 2.06 4.81
N ALA A 173 3.92 3.06 5.28
CA ALA A 173 3.37 4.11 4.43
C ALA A 173 4.38 5.20 4.00
N ILE A 174 5.65 5.13 4.40
CA ILE A 174 6.67 6.15 4.07
C ILE A 174 7.85 5.48 3.38
N LYS A 175 8.26 6.04 2.24
CA LYS A 175 9.53 5.73 1.56
C LYS A 175 10.56 6.80 1.93
N TRP A 176 11.64 6.39 2.56
CA TRP A 176 12.79 7.23 2.85
C TRP A 176 13.86 7.08 1.78
N THR A 177 14.51 8.19 1.44
CA THR A 177 15.68 8.21 0.55
C THR A 177 16.70 9.21 1.07
N GLY A 178 17.97 8.81 1.08
CA GLY A 178 19.08 9.69 1.45
C GLY A 178 20.43 9.04 1.19
N LYS A 179 21.49 9.72 1.65
CA LYS A 179 22.86 9.22 1.50
C LYS A 179 23.32 8.48 2.73
N LEU A 180 24.11 7.43 2.49
CA LEU A 180 24.87 6.73 3.51
C LEU A 180 26.35 7.07 3.40
N LEU A 181 26.99 7.13 4.57
CA LEU A 181 28.43 7.17 4.72
C LEU A 181 28.82 6.15 5.81
N ASN A 182 29.75 5.25 5.51
CA ASN A 182 30.18 4.15 6.39
C ASN A 182 29.00 3.32 6.94
N GLY A 183 27.97 3.15 6.11
CA GLY A 183 26.76 2.38 6.38
C GLY A 183 25.72 3.07 7.26
N THR A 184 25.95 4.34 7.62
CA THR A 184 25.04 5.12 8.48
C THR A 184 24.47 6.34 7.75
N PRO A 185 23.30 6.86 8.17
CA PRO A 185 22.67 8.01 7.51
C PRO A 185 23.56 9.25 7.57
N GLU A 186 23.69 9.95 6.43
CA GLU A 186 24.45 11.20 6.33
C GLU A 186 23.66 12.27 5.58
N GLY A 187 23.76 13.51 6.07
CA GLY A 187 23.15 14.67 5.43
C GLY A 187 21.63 14.63 5.45
N TYR A 188 21.02 15.14 4.38
CA TYR A 188 19.57 15.29 4.25
C TYR A 188 18.90 14.00 3.75
N TRP A 189 17.90 13.54 4.49
CA TRP A 189 17.04 12.43 4.17
C TRP A 189 15.61 12.92 3.97
N LYS A 190 14.97 12.47 2.90
CA LYS A 190 13.57 12.78 2.58
C LYS A 190 12.69 11.54 2.76
N GLY A 191 11.53 11.72 3.35
CA GLY A 191 10.46 10.72 3.42
C GLY A 191 9.25 11.21 2.61
N SER A 192 8.81 10.42 1.66
CA SER A 192 7.57 10.63 0.88
C SER A 192 6.55 9.55 1.21
N ARG A 193 5.28 9.79 0.90
CA ARG A 193 4.26 8.73 1.03
C ARG A 193 4.63 7.56 0.11
N GLN A 194 4.43 6.34 0.58
CA GLN A 194 4.63 5.14 -0.23
C GLN A 194 3.70 5.22 -1.45
N ASN A 195 4.24 4.95 -2.64
CA ASN A 195 3.56 5.09 -3.95
C ASN A 195 3.23 6.53 -4.38
N ASP A 196 3.76 7.54 -3.68
CA ASP A 196 3.72 8.92 -4.17
C ASP A 196 4.84 9.15 -5.19
N ARG A 197 4.43 9.47 -6.41
CA ARG A 197 5.27 9.75 -7.57
C ARG A 197 5.43 11.24 -7.84
N SER A 198 4.85 12.10 -6.99
CA SER A 198 4.95 13.56 -7.09
C SER A 198 6.21 14.15 -6.45
N ASP A 199 7.11 13.29 -5.95
CA ASP A 199 8.30 13.67 -5.17
C ASP A 199 8.02 14.55 -3.93
N ALA A 200 6.76 14.66 -3.51
CA ALA A 200 6.35 15.45 -2.36
C ALA A 200 7.02 14.93 -1.08
N ILE A 201 7.73 15.83 -0.40
CA ILE A 201 8.40 15.54 0.87
C ILE A 201 7.35 15.67 1.98
N LEU A 202 7.05 14.55 2.64
CA LEU A 202 6.15 14.51 3.80
C LEU A 202 6.91 14.78 5.10
N ILE A 203 8.11 14.23 5.20
CA ILE A 203 8.98 14.31 6.37
C ILE A 203 10.43 14.39 5.91
N SER A 204 11.28 15.04 6.68
CA SER A 204 12.71 15.11 6.41
C SER A 204 13.52 15.01 7.68
N GLU A 205 14.73 14.47 7.57
CA GLU A 205 15.67 14.37 8.67
C GLU A 205 17.07 14.76 8.20
N THR A 206 17.86 15.33 9.11
CA THR A 206 19.27 15.64 8.86
C THR A 206 20.13 14.84 9.81
N PHE A 207 21.18 14.24 9.26
CA PHE A 207 22.15 13.44 9.99
C PHE A 207 23.57 13.97 9.80
N LYS A 208 24.42 13.74 10.79
CA LYS A 208 25.85 14.03 10.72
C LYS A 208 26.62 12.91 11.39
N LYS A 209 27.47 12.22 10.62
CA LYS A 209 28.24 11.04 11.05
C LYS A 209 27.34 9.94 11.66
N GLY A 210 26.19 9.68 11.03
CA GLY A 210 25.22 8.69 11.50
C GLY A 210 24.31 9.16 12.65
N ALA A 211 24.62 10.28 13.31
CA ALA A 211 23.80 10.81 14.39
C ALA A 211 22.65 11.69 13.86
N PHE A 212 21.45 11.46 14.36
CA PHE A 212 20.29 12.32 14.11
C PHE A 212 20.51 13.72 14.68
N VAL A 213 20.23 14.75 13.88
CA VAL A 213 20.41 16.17 14.27
C VAL A 213 19.05 16.84 14.50
N LYS A 214 18.15 16.72 13.51
CA LYS A 214 16.80 17.29 13.54
C LYS A 214 15.95 16.68 12.44
N GLY A 215 14.64 16.78 12.58
CA GLY A 215 13.68 16.47 11.53
C GLY A 215 12.57 17.51 11.45
N SER A 216 11.83 17.45 10.35
CA SER A 216 10.68 18.31 10.07
C SER A 216 9.59 17.47 9.41
N GLY A 217 8.34 17.62 9.87
CA GLY A 217 7.21 16.86 9.36
C GLY A 217 5.87 17.58 9.59
N PRO A 218 4.74 16.88 9.39
CA PRO A 218 3.40 17.50 9.40
C PRO A 218 2.99 18.12 10.75
N THR A 219 3.62 17.67 11.85
CA THR A 219 3.36 18.18 13.21
C THR A 219 4.37 19.24 13.65
N GLY A 220 5.24 19.70 12.75
CA GLY A 220 6.33 20.63 13.03
C GLY A 220 7.71 19.96 13.12
N ASP A 221 8.69 20.76 13.54
CA ASP A 221 10.09 20.35 13.68
C ASP A 221 10.31 19.54 14.98
N TYR A 222 11.24 18.59 14.93
CA TYR A 222 11.56 17.72 16.08
C TYR A 222 13.07 17.44 16.20
N LYS A 223 13.51 17.15 17.42
CA LYS A 223 14.92 16.88 17.79
C LYS A 223 15.09 15.75 18.80
N ASP A 224 13.99 15.08 19.16
CA ASP A 224 13.95 14.02 20.17
C ASP A 224 14.59 12.72 19.65
N ALA A 225 14.14 12.22 18.50
CA ALA A 225 14.68 11.01 17.91
C ALA A 225 14.34 10.90 16.42
N SER A 226 15.17 10.15 15.69
CA SER A 226 14.90 9.80 14.30
C SER A 226 13.67 8.90 14.15
N ARG A 227 12.94 9.09 13.06
CA ARG A 227 11.82 8.26 12.59
C ARG A 227 12.23 7.29 11.48
N LEU A 228 13.44 7.45 10.95
CA LEU A 228 14.03 6.54 9.96
C LEU A 228 14.41 5.20 10.62
N LYS A 229 13.97 4.10 10.01
CA LYS A 229 14.50 2.76 10.26
C LYS A 229 15.20 2.30 8.99
N LEU A 230 16.47 1.94 9.04
CA LEU A 230 17.22 1.53 7.85
C LEU A 230 16.83 0.15 7.33
N VAL A 231 16.30 -0.70 8.20
CA VAL A 231 15.85 -2.06 7.89
C VAL A 231 14.50 -2.27 8.57
N GLY A 232 13.47 -2.55 7.78
CA GLY A 232 12.12 -2.80 8.26
C GLY A 232 11.72 -4.28 8.28
N GLU A 233 10.69 -4.62 9.06
CA GLU A 233 10.07 -5.96 9.08
C GLU A 233 9.47 -6.35 7.71
N ASN A 234 9.15 -5.38 6.84
CA ASN A 234 8.64 -5.63 5.49
C ASN A 234 9.63 -6.40 4.61
N LEU A 235 10.92 -6.35 4.92
CA LEU A 235 11.95 -7.14 4.24
C LEU A 235 11.92 -8.63 4.65
N PHE A 236 11.19 -8.96 5.72
CA PHE A 236 11.13 -10.30 6.32
C PHE A 236 9.68 -10.79 6.50
N PRO A 237 8.95 -11.09 5.41
CA PRO A 237 7.55 -11.52 5.50
C PRO A 237 7.30 -12.72 6.43
N PHE A 238 8.28 -13.63 6.58
CA PHE A 238 8.17 -14.80 7.46
C PHE A 238 7.93 -14.44 8.95
N LEU A 239 8.29 -13.22 9.37
CA LEU A 239 7.99 -12.72 10.72
C LEU A 239 6.48 -12.51 10.94
N ASN A 240 5.67 -12.41 9.89
CA ASN A 240 4.21 -12.29 10.05
C ASN A 240 3.57 -13.56 10.61
N ALA A 241 4.16 -14.74 10.39
CA ALA A 241 3.61 -15.99 10.95
C ALA A 241 3.65 -16.02 12.47
N GLU A 242 4.56 -15.30 13.12
CA GLU A 242 4.59 -15.16 14.58
C GLU A 242 3.33 -14.47 15.12
N LYS A 243 2.67 -13.65 14.29
CA LYS A 243 1.50 -12.85 14.68
C LYS A 243 0.20 -13.66 14.62
N VAL A 244 0.21 -14.85 13.99
CA VAL A 244 -0.93 -15.79 13.92
C VAL A 244 -2.23 -15.08 13.46
N ARG A 245 -2.10 -14.18 12.47
CA ARG A 245 -3.21 -13.34 11.98
C ARG A 245 -3.90 -14.02 10.81
N LEU A 246 -5.23 -14.03 10.81
CA LEU A 246 -6.02 -14.50 9.68
C LEU A 246 -5.78 -13.63 8.44
N SER A 247 -5.63 -14.28 7.28
CA SER A 247 -5.52 -13.60 5.99
C SER A 247 -6.76 -12.75 5.75
N ARG A 248 -6.60 -11.59 5.11
CA ARG A 248 -7.77 -10.77 4.73
C ARG A 248 -8.47 -11.33 3.48
N VAL A 249 -7.78 -12.18 2.73
CA VAL A 249 -8.28 -12.83 1.53
C VAL A 249 -8.68 -14.27 1.91
N PRO A 250 -9.95 -14.66 1.74
CA PRO A 250 -10.35 -16.04 1.97
C PRO A 250 -9.76 -16.97 0.91
N CYS A 251 -9.76 -18.28 1.18
CA CYS A 251 -9.44 -19.30 0.18
C CYS A 251 -10.26 -19.09 -1.11
N ASN A 252 -9.59 -19.12 -2.28
CA ASN A 252 -10.14 -18.78 -3.60
C ASN A 252 -10.68 -17.34 -3.75
N GLY A 253 -10.44 -16.46 -2.77
CA GLY A 253 -10.76 -15.05 -2.85
C GLY A 253 -9.77 -14.32 -3.78
N THR A 254 -10.26 -13.31 -4.49
CA THR A 254 -9.38 -12.40 -5.23
C THR A 254 -8.74 -11.40 -4.26
N ALA A 255 -7.42 -11.28 -4.32
CA ALA A 255 -6.72 -10.22 -3.59
C ALA A 255 -7.27 -8.85 -4.06
N ARG A 256 -7.43 -7.92 -3.11
CA ARG A 256 -7.78 -6.54 -3.47
C ARG A 256 -6.64 -5.97 -4.31
N LYS A 257 -6.96 -5.50 -5.52
CA LYS A 257 -6.00 -4.81 -6.39
C LYS A 257 -5.41 -3.61 -5.65
N ARG A 258 -4.11 -3.41 -5.79
CA ARG A 258 -3.40 -2.24 -5.27
C ARG A 258 -3.53 -1.11 -6.28
N TYR A 259 -4.49 -0.23 -6.03
CA TYR A 259 -4.71 0.95 -6.85
C TYR A 259 -3.81 2.10 -6.42
N GLN A 260 -3.22 2.79 -7.40
CA GLN A 260 -2.51 4.05 -7.22
C GLN A 260 -3.17 5.10 -8.10
N SER A 261 -3.63 6.19 -7.48
CA SER A 261 -4.26 7.30 -8.21
C SER A 261 -3.27 7.95 -9.18
N ALA A 262 -3.80 8.57 -10.23
CA ALA A 262 -3.09 9.51 -11.06
C ALA A 262 -2.53 10.65 -10.20
N GLN A 263 -1.31 11.09 -10.53
CA GLN A 263 -0.58 12.10 -9.76
C GLN A 263 0.20 13.00 -10.72
N TYR A 264 0.37 14.27 -10.36
CA TYR A 264 1.27 15.14 -11.12
C TYR A 264 2.67 15.09 -10.52
N LYS A 265 3.68 14.94 -11.37
CA LYS A 265 5.09 14.77 -10.96
C LYS A 265 5.60 15.86 -10.02
N TYR A 266 5.04 17.07 -10.10
CA TYR A 266 5.45 18.21 -9.27
C TYR A 266 4.44 18.56 -8.17
N GLY A 267 3.52 17.64 -7.86
CA GLY A 267 2.54 17.78 -6.79
C GLY A 267 1.25 18.51 -7.19
N ASN A 268 0.24 18.42 -6.32
CA ASN A 268 -1.11 18.93 -6.58
C ASN A 268 -1.17 20.46 -6.74
N ALA A 269 -0.34 21.21 -6.00
CA ALA A 269 -0.29 22.66 -6.10
C ALA A 269 0.20 23.10 -7.48
N SER A 270 1.27 22.48 -7.99
CA SER A 270 1.79 22.74 -9.34
C SER A 270 0.78 22.35 -10.41
N PHE A 271 0.06 21.24 -10.24
CA PHE A 271 -1.00 20.85 -11.17
C PHE A 271 -2.17 21.85 -11.17
N SER A 272 -2.51 22.41 -10.01
CA SER A 272 -3.54 23.46 -9.90
C SER A 272 -3.12 24.72 -10.65
N GLU A 273 -1.85 25.10 -10.62
CA GLU A 273 -1.33 26.22 -11.42
C GLU A 273 -1.35 25.92 -12.92
N GLU A 274 -1.04 24.68 -13.35
CA GLU A 274 -1.19 24.26 -14.75
C GLU A 274 -2.64 24.36 -15.24
N ILE A 275 -3.61 23.91 -14.43
CA ILE A 275 -5.04 24.05 -14.73
C ILE A 275 -5.39 25.52 -14.87
N LYS A 276 -5.06 26.34 -13.88
CA LYS A 276 -5.32 27.78 -13.86
C LYS A 276 -4.77 28.48 -15.11
N ASN A 277 -3.53 28.19 -15.50
CA ASN A 277 -2.89 28.79 -16.67
C ASN A 277 -3.59 28.39 -17.97
N ASN A 278 -3.94 27.11 -18.14
CA ASN A 278 -4.61 26.62 -19.34
C ASN A 278 -6.04 27.16 -19.47
N VAL A 279 -6.82 27.16 -18.39
CA VAL A 279 -8.22 27.63 -18.43
C VAL A 279 -8.32 29.15 -18.51
N ARG A 280 -7.39 29.90 -17.88
CA ARG A 280 -7.36 31.37 -17.94
C ARG A 280 -7.22 31.86 -19.37
N ALA A 281 -6.36 31.22 -20.17
CA ALA A 281 -6.14 31.59 -21.57
C ALA A 281 -7.43 31.54 -22.41
N PHE A 282 -8.35 30.63 -22.09
CA PHE A 282 -9.65 30.55 -22.73
C PHE A 282 -10.67 31.50 -22.09
N LEU A 283 -10.82 31.45 -20.76
CA LEU A 283 -11.86 32.21 -20.04
C LEU A 283 -11.67 33.73 -20.12
N SER A 284 -10.45 34.23 -20.37
CA SER A 284 -10.23 35.66 -20.62
C SER A 284 -10.84 36.18 -21.92
N THR A 285 -11.23 35.28 -22.84
CA THR A 285 -11.87 35.63 -24.12
C THR A 285 -13.40 35.64 -24.05
N VAL A 286 -13.96 35.38 -22.86
CA VAL A 286 -15.39 35.23 -22.61
C VAL A 286 -15.84 36.31 -21.64
N ASP A 287 -17.02 36.89 -21.88
CA ASP A 287 -17.67 37.71 -20.86
C ASP A 287 -18.25 36.82 -19.76
N LEU A 288 -17.62 36.82 -18.59
CA LEU A 288 -18.02 35.98 -17.47
C LEU A 288 -19.17 36.57 -16.64
N LYS A 289 -19.55 37.84 -16.85
CA LYS A 289 -20.57 38.52 -16.03
C LYS A 289 -21.97 37.93 -16.20
N ILE A 290 -22.20 37.20 -17.28
CA ILE A 290 -23.49 36.56 -17.59
C ILE A 290 -23.66 35.19 -16.90
N TYR A 291 -22.65 34.69 -16.19
CA TYR A 291 -22.69 33.39 -15.53
C TYR A 291 -22.65 33.54 -14.00
N GLU A 292 -23.69 33.03 -13.34
CA GLU A 292 -23.86 32.96 -11.87
C GLU A 292 -24.28 31.53 -11.48
N ASN A 293 -23.57 30.56 -12.01
CA ASN A 293 -23.88 29.14 -11.89
C ASN A 293 -22.61 28.29 -11.88
N GLU A 294 -22.79 26.98 -11.71
CA GLU A 294 -21.70 26.01 -11.59
C GLU A 294 -21.63 25.11 -12.82
N LEU A 295 -20.42 24.70 -13.19
CA LEU A 295 -20.15 23.73 -14.24
C LEU A 295 -19.32 22.59 -13.68
N GLU A 296 -19.78 21.36 -13.88
CA GLU A 296 -19.01 20.15 -13.58
C GLU A 296 -18.62 19.44 -14.87
N LEU A 297 -17.31 19.29 -15.09
CA LEU A 297 -16.75 18.50 -16.20
C LEU A 297 -16.16 17.21 -15.65
N GLU A 298 -16.72 16.07 -16.04
CA GLU A 298 -16.19 14.74 -15.76
C GLU A 298 -15.44 14.21 -16.98
N GLY A 299 -14.23 13.70 -16.77
CA GLY A 299 -13.43 13.04 -17.78
C GLY A 299 -12.62 11.90 -17.19
N GLU A 300 -11.59 11.49 -17.92
CA GLU A 300 -10.73 10.38 -17.53
C GLU A 300 -9.26 10.77 -17.68
N VAL A 301 -8.42 10.31 -16.77
CA VAL A 301 -6.99 10.14 -17.00
C VAL A 301 -6.79 8.76 -17.61
N ASN A 302 -6.28 8.70 -18.83
CA ASN A 302 -6.02 7.44 -19.53
C ASN A 302 -4.71 6.75 -19.10
N GLU A 303 -4.40 5.60 -19.68
CA GLU A 303 -3.19 4.82 -19.37
C GLU A 303 -1.88 5.55 -19.66
N ASN A 304 -1.92 6.60 -20.49
CA ASN A 304 -0.79 7.46 -20.82
C ASN A 304 -0.75 8.73 -19.95
N GLY A 305 -1.63 8.85 -18.96
CA GLY A 305 -1.67 9.99 -18.04
C GLY A 305 -2.33 11.24 -18.61
N ARG A 306 -3.01 11.17 -19.76
CA ARG A 306 -3.65 12.33 -20.38
C ARG A 306 -5.09 12.47 -19.92
N VAL A 307 -5.52 13.70 -19.65
CA VAL A 307 -6.93 14.05 -19.43
C VAL A 307 -7.65 13.99 -20.77
N VAL A 308 -8.69 13.16 -20.85
CA VAL A 308 -9.45 12.90 -22.08
C VAL A 308 -10.94 12.72 -21.76
N ARG A 309 -11.77 12.73 -22.81
CA ARG A 309 -13.20 12.36 -22.75
C ARG A 309 -14.00 13.24 -21.78
N LEU A 310 -13.68 14.53 -21.68
CA LEU A 310 -14.40 15.46 -20.81
C LEU A 310 -15.83 15.70 -21.30
N ARG A 311 -16.79 15.59 -20.39
CA ARG A 311 -18.22 15.80 -20.62
C ARG A 311 -18.80 16.62 -19.47
N SER A 312 -19.79 17.43 -19.78
CA SER A 312 -20.54 18.17 -18.75
C SER A 312 -21.50 17.22 -18.03
N ASN A 313 -21.49 17.23 -16.70
CA ASN A 313 -22.42 16.47 -15.87
C ASN A 313 -23.75 17.23 -15.64
N ASN A 314 -23.77 18.54 -15.91
CA ASN A 314 -24.94 19.39 -15.80
C ASN A 314 -25.14 20.24 -17.07
N ALA A 315 -26.36 20.77 -17.26
CA ALA A 315 -26.66 21.65 -18.39
C ALA A 315 -25.90 22.99 -18.25
N PHE A 316 -25.16 23.38 -19.28
CA PHE A 316 -24.36 24.61 -19.31
C PHE A 316 -24.16 25.09 -20.75
N ASP A 317 -23.69 26.32 -20.93
CA ASP A 317 -23.33 26.88 -22.23
C ASP A 317 -22.27 26.01 -22.94
N MET A 318 -22.64 25.49 -24.12
CA MET A 318 -21.81 24.58 -24.91
C MET A 318 -20.49 25.20 -25.39
N LYS A 319 -20.43 26.52 -25.57
CA LYS A 319 -19.19 27.23 -25.92
C LYS A 319 -18.19 27.17 -24.76
N ILE A 320 -18.68 27.37 -23.53
CA ILE A 320 -17.85 27.28 -22.32
C ILE A 320 -17.40 25.85 -22.07
N VAL A 321 -18.33 24.89 -22.16
CA VAL A 321 -18.03 23.45 -22.03
C VAL A 321 -16.95 23.04 -23.03
N SER A 322 -17.14 23.33 -24.32
CA SER A 322 -16.16 22.94 -25.35
C SER A 322 -14.80 23.61 -25.18
N GLY A 323 -14.78 24.90 -24.85
CA GLY A 323 -13.53 25.65 -24.68
C GLY A 323 -12.73 25.22 -23.45
N LEU A 324 -13.41 24.99 -22.32
CA LEU A 324 -12.78 24.44 -21.11
C LEU A 324 -12.31 23.01 -21.33
N SER A 325 -13.11 22.14 -21.96
CA SER A 325 -12.67 20.78 -22.28
C SER A 325 -11.39 20.79 -23.12
N LYS A 326 -11.31 21.61 -24.17
CA LYS A 326 -10.10 21.75 -25.01
C LYS A 326 -8.90 22.28 -24.22
N ALA A 327 -9.11 23.21 -23.30
CA ALA A 327 -8.03 23.74 -22.45
C ALA A 327 -7.51 22.65 -21.48
N LEU A 328 -8.41 21.89 -20.86
CA LEU A 328 -8.08 20.83 -19.92
C LEU A 328 -7.45 19.60 -20.60
N GLU A 329 -7.84 19.27 -21.84
CA GLU A 329 -7.22 18.18 -22.64
C GLU A 329 -5.77 18.50 -23.08
N ARG A 330 -5.34 19.76 -22.96
CA ARG A 330 -3.96 20.21 -23.23
C ARG A 330 -3.06 20.22 -22.01
N LEU A 331 -3.57 19.86 -20.83
CA LEU A 331 -2.77 19.76 -19.62
C LEU A 331 -1.60 18.79 -19.82
N PRO A 332 -0.46 19.04 -19.13
CA PRO A 332 0.66 18.12 -19.16
C PRO A 332 0.24 16.73 -18.67
N SER A 333 0.87 15.70 -19.23
CA SER A 333 0.60 14.33 -18.82
C SER A 333 0.89 14.13 -17.32
N LEU A 334 -0.03 13.47 -16.65
CA LEU A 334 0.10 12.98 -15.29
C LEU A 334 0.91 11.67 -15.28
N GLU A 335 1.41 11.30 -14.11
CA GLU A 335 1.75 9.92 -13.83
C GLU A 335 0.45 9.08 -13.86
N PRO A 336 0.34 8.06 -14.74
CA PRO A 336 -0.93 7.39 -14.99
C PRO A 336 -1.40 6.59 -13.78
N PRO A 337 -2.72 6.45 -13.58
CA PRO A 337 -3.24 5.63 -12.50
C PRO A 337 -2.89 4.16 -12.72
N LEU A 338 -2.54 3.44 -11.65
CA LEU A 338 -2.07 2.05 -11.74
C LEU A 338 -3.00 1.10 -10.97
N ALA A 339 -3.19 -0.11 -11.49
CA ALA A 339 -3.75 -1.25 -10.77
C ALA A 339 -2.71 -2.37 -10.79
N ASP A 340 -2.21 -2.76 -9.61
CA ASP A 340 -1.14 -3.76 -9.46
C ASP A 340 0.11 -3.42 -10.32
N GLY A 341 0.45 -2.13 -10.36
CA GLY A 341 1.60 -1.61 -11.11
C GLY A 341 1.37 -1.42 -12.61
N LYS A 342 0.23 -1.85 -13.16
CA LYS A 342 -0.10 -1.68 -14.58
C LYS A 342 -0.95 -0.42 -14.80
N PRO A 343 -0.67 0.40 -15.82
CA PRO A 343 -1.51 1.54 -16.18
C PRO A 343 -2.96 1.14 -16.45
N VAL A 344 -3.89 1.91 -15.92
CA VAL A 344 -5.34 1.79 -16.13
C VAL A 344 -5.93 3.19 -16.36
N THR A 345 -7.26 3.31 -16.42
CA THR A 345 -7.94 4.60 -16.45
C THR A 345 -8.45 5.00 -15.05
N GLN A 346 -8.58 6.30 -14.81
CA GLN A 346 -9.21 6.84 -13.61
C GLN A 346 -10.05 8.07 -13.96
N LYS A 347 -11.27 8.15 -13.42
CA LYS A 347 -12.12 9.32 -13.61
C LYS A 347 -11.56 10.55 -12.86
N ILE A 348 -11.71 11.72 -13.46
CA ILE A 348 -11.37 13.02 -12.90
C ILE A 348 -12.56 13.95 -13.07
N VAL A 349 -12.84 14.77 -12.06
CA VAL A 349 -13.89 15.77 -12.08
C VAL A 349 -13.28 17.14 -11.84
N PHE A 350 -13.65 18.10 -12.68
CA PHE A 350 -13.37 19.52 -12.51
C PHE A 350 -14.66 20.25 -12.21
N HIS A 351 -14.68 21.03 -11.14
CA HIS A 351 -15.83 21.82 -10.74
C HIS A 351 -15.47 23.30 -10.82
N PHE A 352 -16.23 24.06 -11.60
CA PHE A 352 -16.09 25.50 -11.78
C PHE A 352 -17.29 26.22 -11.20
N THR A 353 -17.04 27.29 -10.43
CA THR A 353 -18.07 28.19 -9.92
C THR A 353 -17.85 29.55 -10.56
N PHE A 354 -18.84 30.07 -11.28
CA PHE A 354 -18.82 31.40 -11.89
C PHE A 354 -19.66 32.37 -11.06
N SER A 355 -19.10 33.52 -10.71
CA SER A 355 -19.83 34.57 -9.99
C SER A 355 -19.14 35.92 -10.12
N GLN A 356 -19.92 36.99 -10.18
CA GLN A 356 -19.46 38.39 -10.18
C GLN A 356 -18.39 38.69 -11.25
N GLY A 357 -18.48 38.05 -12.43
CA GLY A 357 -17.52 38.18 -13.51
C GLY A 357 -16.16 37.48 -13.28
N GLY A 358 -16.06 36.67 -12.23
CA GLY A 358 -14.91 35.83 -11.93
C GLY A 358 -15.26 34.34 -11.87
N TYR A 359 -14.26 33.51 -11.63
CA TYR A 359 -14.45 32.07 -11.45
C TYR A 359 -13.52 31.50 -10.38
N ARG A 360 -13.93 30.39 -9.79
CA ARG A 360 -13.10 29.49 -8.99
C ARG A 360 -13.20 28.08 -9.55
N PHE A 361 -12.19 27.27 -9.32
CA PHE A 361 -12.26 25.86 -9.69
C PHE A 361 -11.68 24.96 -8.60
N THR A 362 -12.14 23.72 -8.59
CA THR A 362 -11.54 22.61 -7.87
C THR A 362 -11.46 21.41 -8.81
N TYR A 363 -10.61 20.44 -8.49
CA TYR A 363 -10.58 19.18 -9.19
C TYR A 363 -10.39 18.02 -8.21
N ARG A 364 -10.86 16.82 -8.57
CA ARG A 364 -10.62 15.61 -7.80
C ARG A 364 -10.54 14.39 -8.72
N PHE A 365 -9.62 13.48 -8.40
CA PHE A 365 -9.63 12.14 -8.97
C PHE A 365 -10.67 11.29 -8.23
N LEU A 366 -11.50 10.55 -8.97
CA LEU A 366 -12.48 9.66 -8.35
C LEU A 366 -11.82 8.36 -7.87
N PRO A 367 -12.36 7.70 -6.82
CA PRO A 367 -11.87 6.41 -6.34
C PRO A 367 -11.84 5.36 -7.47
N MET A 368 -10.75 4.59 -7.53
CA MET A 368 -10.57 3.53 -8.54
C MET A 368 -11.12 2.17 -8.09
N ALA A 369 -11.34 1.98 -6.79
CA ALA A 369 -12.00 0.80 -6.27
C ALA A 369 -13.52 0.98 -6.34
N PRO A 370 -14.30 -0.10 -6.53
CA PRO A 370 -15.74 -0.04 -6.33
C PRO A 370 -16.01 0.47 -4.91
N SER A 371 -16.84 1.51 -4.79
CA SER A 371 -17.47 1.84 -3.52
C SER A 371 -18.38 0.66 -3.15
N ASN A 372 -17.93 -0.16 -2.20
CA ASN A 372 -18.74 -1.23 -1.63
C ASN A 372 -19.98 -0.67 -0.93
#